data_AF-A0A7K0QAI9-F1
#
_entry.id   AF-A0A7K0QAI9-F1
#
_cell.length_a   1.000
_cell.length_b   1.000
_cell.length_c   1.000
_cell.angle_alpha   90.00
_cell.angle_beta   90.00
_cell.angle_gamma   90.00
#
_symmetry.space_group_name_H-M   'P 1'
#
loop_
_entity.id
_entity.type
_entity.pdbx_description
1 polymer ?
#
loop_
_entity_poly.entity_id
_entity_poly.type
_entity_poly.pdbx_seq_one_letter_code
_entity_poly.pdbx_strand_id
1 'polypeptide(L)'
;MSTLKIFRDFEHWVRPIPSERAFHSPALDEYLENTSQKINHPKLRRLFINTFANTADTTAYNYPREGKSHSYIITGDIEAMWLRDSTAQVWHYLPLAKSAPDIENLFIGLIANHARCILLDPYANAFYDEEKLGVHALDLTQMLPGVHERKWEVDSLIYPIALAIGFWKTTNNS
;
A
#
# COMPACT_ATOMS: atom_id res chain seq x y z
N MET A 1 -24.66 -11.10 -7.24
CA MET A 1 -24.59 -10.16 -6.10
C MET A 1 -23.78 -10.85 -5.01
N SER A 2 -22.47 -10.60 -4.94
CA SER A 2 -21.61 -11.23 -3.95
C SER A 2 -21.98 -10.70 -2.57
N THR A 3 -22.55 -11.56 -1.75
CA THR A 3 -22.60 -11.38 -0.31
C THR A 3 -21.17 -11.28 0.18
N LEU A 4 -20.65 -10.05 0.28
CA LEU A 4 -19.53 -9.74 1.15
C LEU A 4 -19.91 -10.32 2.50
N LYS A 5 -19.30 -11.46 2.89
CA LYS A 5 -19.57 -12.12 4.15
C LYS A 5 -19.13 -11.15 5.24
N ILE A 6 -20.09 -10.42 5.79
CA ILE A 6 -19.90 -9.66 7.00
C ILE A 6 -19.58 -10.70 8.07
N PHE A 7 -18.35 -10.68 8.61
CA PHE A 7 -17.97 -11.54 9.73
C PHE A 7 -18.66 -11.01 10.98
N ARG A 8 -19.89 -11.48 11.26
CA ARG A 8 -20.78 -10.92 12.28
C ARG A 8 -20.44 -11.30 13.73
N ASP A 9 -19.50 -12.23 13.94
CA ASP A 9 -19.26 -12.85 15.27
C ASP A 9 -18.05 -12.28 16.02
N PHE A 10 -17.65 -11.04 15.76
CA PHE A 10 -16.55 -10.37 16.47
C PHE A 10 -17.06 -9.10 17.17
N GLU A 11 -16.98 -9.04 18.50
CA GLU A 11 -17.53 -7.93 19.32
C GLU A 11 -17.13 -6.52 18.86
N HIS A 12 -15.98 -6.33 18.18
CA HIS A 12 -15.67 -5.06 17.49
C HIS A 12 -14.98 -5.30 16.13
N TRP A 13 -15.74 -5.22 15.04
CA TRP A 13 -15.19 -5.13 13.69
C TRP A 13 -14.30 -3.87 13.58
N VAL A 14 -13.04 -4.03 13.12
CA VAL A 14 -12.06 -2.92 13.05
C VAL A 14 -11.72 -2.54 11.60
N ARG A 15 -12.05 -3.39 10.62
CA ARG A 15 -11.94 -2.99 9.20
C ARG A 15 -13.02 -1.94 8.89
N PRO A 16 -12.77 -0.96 8.02
CA PRO A 16 -13.82 -0.10 7.49
C PRO A 16 -14.95 -0.92 6.85
N ILE A 17 -16.15 -0.36 6.79
CA ILE A 17 -17.23 -0.95 5.98
C ILE A 17 -16.79 -0.96 4.50
N PRO A 18 -17.29 -1.89 3.66
CA PRO A 18 -16.78 -2.05 2.29
C PRO A 18 -16.75 -0.76 1.45
N SER A 19 -17.70 0.15 1.65
CA SER A 19 -17.77 1.44 0.94
C SER A 19 -16.77 2.49 1.42
N GLU A 20 -16.12 2.27 2.56
CA GLU A 20 -15.14 3.18 3.17
C GLU A 20 -13.69 2.65 3.05
N ARG A 21 -13.49 1.51 2.38
CA ARG A 21 -12.15 0.96 2.15
C ARG A 21 -11.43 1.75 1.05
N ALA A 22 -10.16 2.08 1.27
CA ALA A 22 -9.31 2.80 0.31
C ALA A 22 -9.10 2.02 -1.00
N PHE A 23 -8.94 0.70 -0.90
CA PHE A 23 -8.79 -0.20 -2.03
C PHE A 23 -9.62 -1.47 -1.86
N HIS A 24 -10.24 -1.92 -2.94
CA HIS A 24 -11.09 -3.11 -2.96
C HIS A 24 -10.53 -4.16 -3.91
N SER A 25 -10.36 -5.39 -3.39
CA SER A 25 -9.93 -6.54 -4.17
C SER A 25 -10.78 -7.78 -3.84
N PRO A 26 -11.52 -8.34 -4.82
CA PRO A 26 -12.23 -9.60 -4.64
C PRO A 26 -11.28 -10.75 -4.26
N ALA A 27 -10.10 -10.80 -4.87
CA ALA A 27 -9.11 -11.84 -4.60
C ALA A 27 -8.55 -11.75 -3.18
N LEU A 28 -8.36 -10.54 -2.66
CA LEU A 28 -7.97 -10.34 -1.26
C LEU A 28 -9.07 -10.82 -0.29
N ASP A 29 -10.33 -10.44 -0.55
CA ASP A 29 -11.45 -10.85 0.31
C ASP A 29 -11.64 -12.38 0.29
N GLU A 30 -11.47 -13.03 -0.87
CA GLU A 30 -11.46 -14.50 -0.97
C GLU A 30 -10.28 -15.14 -0.22
N TYR A 31 -9.06 -14.57 -0.34
CA TYR A 31 -7.89 -15.05 0.38
C TYR A 31 -8.08 -14.96 1.90
N LEU A 32 -8.64 -13.84 2.38
CA LEU A 32 -8.95 -13.62 3.80
C LEU A 32 -9.96 -14.65 4.31
N GLU A 33 -11.06 -14.87 3.57
CA GLU A 33 -12.07 -15.87 3.91
C GLU A 33 -11.44 -17.27 4.02
N ASN A 34 -10.76 -17.72 2.97
CA ASN A 34 -10.16 -19.05 2.90
C ASN A 34 -9.07 -19.28 3.95
N THR A 35 -8.28 -18.25 4.26
CA THR A 35 -7.19 -18.35 5.25
C THR A 35 -7.73 -18.29 6.67
N SER A 36 -8.71 -17.41 6.93
CA SER A 36 -9.30 -17.26 8.26
C SER A 36 -9.97 -18.54 8.75
N GLN A 37 -10.61 -19.32 7.86
CA GLN A 37 -11.21 -20.61 8.18
C GLN A 37 -10.19 -21.64 8.69
N LYS A 38 -8.91 -21.52 8.31
CA LYS A 38 -7.82 -22.40 8.76
C LYS A 38 -7.29 -22.02 10.15
N ILE A 39 -7.66 -20.85 10.67
CA ILE A 39 -7.20 -20.34 11.97
C ILE A 39 -8.26 -20.67 13.03
N ASN A 40 -8.02 -21.72 13.82
CA ASN A 40 -9.00 -22.18 14.83
C ASN A 40 -9.17 -21.18 15.99
N HIS A 41 -8.09 -20.51 16.41
CA HIS A 41 -8.15 -19.61 17.57
C HIS A 41 -8.87 -18.29 17.20
N PRO A 42 -10.05 -17.97 17.80
CA PRO A 42 -10.89 -16.87 17.34
C PRO A 42 -10.19 -15.49 17.36
N LYS A 43 -9.44 -15.19 18.43
CA LYS A 43 -8.69 -13.93 18.52
C LYS A 43 -7.58 -13.81 17.48
N LEU A 44 -6.91 -14.92 17.13
CA LEU A 44 -5.84 -14.92 16.12
C LEU A 44 -6.44 -14.78 14.72
N ARG A 45 -7.58 -15.43 14.47
CA ARG A 45 -8.34 -15.26 13.23
C ARG A 45 -8.73 -13.79 13.02
N ARG A 46 -9.23 -13.14 14.07
CA ARG A 46 -9.56 -11.70 14.05
C ARG A 46 -8.34 -10.83 13.81
N LEU A 47 -7.24 -11.09 14.53
CA LEU A 47 -5.99 -10.37 14.34
C LEU A 47 -5.53 -10.46 12.89
N PHE A 48 -5.49 -11.66 12.32
CA PHE A 48 -5.13 -11.89 10.93
C PHE A 48 -6.02 -11.09 9.95
N ILE A 49 -7.35 -11.19 10.08
CA ILE A 49 -8.28 -10.47 9.19
C ILE A 49 -8.03 -8.96 9.26
N ASN A 50 -7.87 -8.42 10.48
CA ASN A 50 -7.67 -7.00 10.68
C ASN A 50 -6.31 -6.52 10.14
N THR A 51 -5.23 -7.24 10.42
CA THR A 51 -3.87 -6.77 10.07
C THR A 51 -3.51 -7.07 8.62
N PHE A 52 -3.93 -8.21 8.06
CA PHE A 52 -3.59 -8.56 6.68
C PHE A 52 -4.25 -7.62 5.67
N ALA A 53 -5.47 -7.15 5.95
CA ALA A 53 -6.22 -6.26 5.08
C ALA A 53 -5.94 -4.76 5.30
N ASN A 54 -5.28 -4.38 6.40
CA ASN A 54 -5.26 -2.98 6.85
C ASN A 54 -4.70 -2.00 5.82
N THR A 55 -3.61 -2.35 5.12
CA THR A 55 -3.06 -1.52 4.04
C THR A 55 -4.08 -1.28 2.93
N ALA A 56 -4.65 -2.34 2.37
CA ALA A 56 -5.69 -2.23 1.34
C ALA A 56 -6.89 -1.41 1.83
N ASP A 57 -7.32 -1.64 3.07
CA ASP A 57 -8.51 -1.00 3.60
C ASP A 57 -8.33 0.48 3.93
N THR A 58 -7.13 0.91 4.36
CA THR A 58 -6.98 2.21 5.03
C THR A 58 -5.90 3.11 4.45
N THR A 59 -4.95 2.56 3.68
CA THR A 59 -3.79 3.36 3.24
C THR A 59 -3.51 3.32 1.74
N ALA A 60 -3.99 2.30 1.03
CA ALA A 60 -3.71 2.12 -0.39
C ALA A 60 -4.70 2.87 -1.29
N TYR A 61 -4.40 4.10 -1.66
CA TYR A 61 -5.19 4.82 -2.66
C TYR A 61 -4.70 4.45 -4.07
N ASN A 62 -5.59 3.89 -4.89
CA ASN A 62 -5.29 3.57 -6.29
C ASN A 62 -6.31 4.24 -7.22
N TYR A 63 -5.83 5.05 -8.16
CA TYR A 63 -6.67 5.78 -9.09
C TYR A 63 -5.93 6.11 -10.39
N PRO A 64 -6.62 6.45 -11.49
CA PRO A 64 -5.96 6.82 -12.73
C PRO A 64 -5.26 8.19 -12.63
N ARG A 65 -3.99 8.28 -13.04
CA ARG A 65 -3.25 9.53 -13.25
C ARG A 65 -2.64 9.48 -14.64
N GLU A 66 -2.94 10.47 -15.48
CA GLU A 66 -2.46 10.53 -16.88
C GLU A 66 -2.76 9.25 -17.69
N GLY A 67 -3.93 8.64 -17.45
CA GLY A 67 -4.36 7.42 -18.14
C GLY A 67 -3.65 6.13 -17.69
N LYS A 68 -2.80 6.18 -16.66
CA LYS A 68 -2.12 5.03 -16.07
C LYS A 68 -2.57 4.80 -14.63
N SER A 69 -2.38 3.59 -14.11
CA SER A 69 -2.58 3.30 -12.69
C SER A 69 -1.58 4.11 -11.86
N HIS A 70 -2.06 4.75 -10.80
CA HIS A 70 -1.25 5.47 -9.82
C HIS A 70 -1.65 5.02 -8.43
N SER A 71 -0.66 4.57 -7.65
CA SER A 71 -0.88 4.14 -6.27
C SER A 71 -0.12 5.03 -5.31
N TYR A 72 -0.83 5.60 -4.35
CA TYR A 72 -0.27 6.39 -3.27
C TYR A 72 -0.63 5.70 -1.95
N ILE A 73 0.40 5.23 -1.23
CA ILE A 73 0.20 4.42 -0.02
C ILE A 73 0.76 5.19 1.18
N ILE A 74 -0.14 5.68 2.02
CA ILE A 74 0.26 6.40 3.24
C ILE A 74 0.69 5.42 4.34
N THR A 75 1.43 5.92 5.33
CA THR A 75 1.88 5.06 6.45
C THR A 75 0.73 4.66 7.37
N GLY A 76 -0.31 5.49 7.47
CA GLY A 76 -1.45 5.30 8.36
C GLY A 76 -1.94 6.65 8.86
N ASP A 77 -1.60 7.00 10.10
CA ASP A 77 -1.93 8.28 10.73
C ASP A 77 -1.13 9.47 10.19
N ILE A 78 -0.03 9.22 9.46
CA ILE A 78 0.72 10.26 8.74
C ILE A 78 0.34 10.19 7.25
N GLU A 79 -0.26 11.27 6.74
CA GLU A 79 -0.71 11.44 5.34
C GLU A 79 0.45 11.71 4.36
N ALA A 80 1.48 10.86 4.41
CA ALA A 80 2.61 10.86 3.48
C ALA A 80 3.06 9.42 3.19
N MET A 81 3.65 9.23 2.02
CA MET A 81 4.16 7.94 1.55
C MET A 81 5.67 7.85 1.78
N TRP A 82 6.09 6.90 2.61
CA TRP A 82 7.50 6.51 2.73
C TRP A 82 7.84 5.43 1.71
N LEU A 83 9.01 5.52 1.07
CA LEU A 83 9.46 4.51 0.08
C LEU A 83 9.61 3.12 0.72
N ARG A 84 10.15 3.07 1.94
CA ARG A 84 10.24 1.85 2.76
C ARG A 84 8.87 1.29 3.10
N ASP A 85 8.05 2.09 3.78
CA ASP A 85 6.81 1.63 4.41
C ASP A 85 5.81 1.19 3.35
N SER A 86 5.62 1.97 2.29
CA SER A 86 4.72 1.62 1.18
C SER A 86 5.13 0.32 0.49
N THR A 87 6.43 0.02 0.39
CA THR A 87 6.90 -1.28 -0.10
C THR A 87 6.54 -2.41 0.86
N ALA A 88 6.88 -2.25 2.15
CA ALA A 88 6.67 -3.29 3.15
C ALA A 88 5.17 -3.59 3.35
N GLN A 89 4.33 -2.54 3.31
CA GLN A 89 2.88 -2.61 3.47
C GLN A 89 2.18 -3.43 2.38
N VAL A 90 2.70 -3.49 1.14
CA VAL A 90 2.09 -4.29 0.08
C VAL A 90 2.75 -5.65 -0.13
N TRP A 91 3.92 -5.90 0.46
CA TRP A 91 4.73 -7.06 0.14
C TRP A 91 4.00 -8.40 0.27
N HIS A 92 3.15 -8.57 1.29
CA HIS A 92 2.38 -9.80 1.50
C HIS A 92 1.24 -10.01 0.49
N TYR A 93 0.92 -9.01 -0.33
CA TYR A 93 -0.03 -9.15 -1.45
C TYR A 93 0.63 -9.65 -2.75
N LEU A 94 1.96 -9.69 -2.83
CA LEU A 94 2.67 -10.15 -4.04
C LEU A 94 2.16 -11.48 -4.60
N PRO A 95 1.94 -12.55 -3.79
CA PRO A 95 1.43 -13.81 -4.31
C PRO A 95 0.08 -13.71 -5.03
N LEU A 96 -0.74 -12.71 -4.68
CA LEU A 96 -2.05 -12.47 -5.29
C LEU A 96 -1.95 -11.69 -6.60
N ALA A 97 -0.90 -10.88 -6.79
CA ALA A 97 -0.73 -10.03 -7.97
C ALA A 97 -0.69 -10.80 -9.28
N LYS A 98 -0.30 -12.08 -9.27
CA LYS A 98 -0.26 -12.93 -10.47
C LYS A 98 -1.64 -13.23 -11.05
N SER A 99 -2.67 -13.28 -10.21
CA SER A 99 -4.02 -13.73 -10.60
C SER A 99 -5.12 -12.68 -10.36
N ALA A 100 -4.78 -11.53 -9.77
CA ALA A 100 -5.71 -10.47 -9.42
C ALA A 100 -5.30 -9.16 -10.11
N PRO A 101 -5.91 -8.80 -11.26
CA PRO A 101 -5.53 -7.62 -12.04
C PRO A 101 -5.60 -6.29 -11.25
N ASP A 102 -6.54 -6.19 -10.31
CA ASP A 102 -6.67 -5.06 -9.39
C ASP A 102 -5.44 -4.92 -8.48
N ILE A 103 -4.97 -6.03 -7.88
CA ILE A 103 -3.75 -6.04 -7.06
C ILE A 103 -2.53 -5.80 -7.95
N GLU A 104 -2.47 -6.41 -9.14
CA GLU A 104 -1.40 -6.16 -10.12
C GLU A 104 -1.28 -4.66 -10.44
N ASN A 105 -2.41 -3.99 -10.72
CA ASN A 105 -2.45 -2.56 -10.97
C ASN A 105 -2.03 -1.71 -9.77
N LEU A 106 -2.33 -2.16 -8.53
CA LEU A 106 -1.84 -1.52 -7.31
C LEU A 106 -0.30 -1.51 -7.29
N PHE A 107 0.35 -2.65 -7.59
CA PHE A 107 1.81 -2.75 -7.64
C PHE A 107 2.41 -1.92 -8.78
N ILE A 108 1.84 -2.00 -10.00
CA ILE A 108 2.31 -1.21 -11.15
C ILE A 108 2.27 0.28 -10.82
N GLY A 109 1.15 0.75 -10.26
CA GLY A 109 0.99 2.15 -9.87
C GLY A 109 1.96 2.57 -8.77
N LEU A 110 2.26 1.68 -7.81
CA LEU A 110 3.19 1.98 -6.72
C LEU A 110 4.64 2.06 -7.21
N ILE A 111 5.07 1.10 -8.03
CA ILE A 111 6.42 1.07 -8.61
C ILE A 111 6.65 2.32 -9.47
N ALA A 112 5.66 2.71 -10.29
CA ALA A 112 5.74 3.94 -11.07
C ALA A 112 5.81 5.19 -10.18
N ASN A 113 5.03 5.24 -9.09
CA ASN A 113 5.07 6.36 -8.15
C ASN A 113 6.40 6.41 -7.38
N HIS A 114 6.96 5.27 -6.97
CA HIS A 114 8.31 5.22 -6.38
C HIS A 114 9.37 5.78 -7.34
N ALA A 115 9.33 5.40 -8.61
CA ALA A 115 10.26 5.96 -9.61
C ALA A 115 10.11 7.48 -9.73
N ARG A 116 8.88 8.00 -9.76
CA ARG A 116 8.60 9.44 -9.74
C ARG A 116 9.19 10.13 -8.50
N CYS A 117 9.01 9.54 -7.32
CA CYS A 117 9.54 10.06 -6.06
C CYS A 117 11.08 10.09 -6.05
N ILE A 118 11.73 9.01 -6.48
CA ILE A 118 13.20 8.94 -6.58
C ILE A 118 13.75 9.97 -7.58
N LEU A 119 13.05 10.20 -8.70
CA LEU A 119 13.43 11.23 -9.68
C LEU A 119 13.23 12.65 -9.15
N LEU A 120 12.24 12.86 -8.27
CA LEU A 120 12.01 14.15 -7.60
C LEU A 120 13.16 14.45 -6.63
N ASP A 121 13.47 13.53 -5.72
CA ASP A 121 14.62 13.67 -4.83
C ASP A 121 15.09 12.31 -4.31
N PRO A 122 16.26 11.80 -4.75
CA PRO A 122 16.76 10.51 -4.28
C PRO A 122 17.23 10.56 -2.83
N TYR A 123 17.35 11.73 -2.20
CA TYR A 123 17.73 11.85 -0.78
C TYR A 123 16.54 11.90 0.18
N ALA A 124 15.32 11.97 -0.34
CA ALA A 124 14.11 12.02 0.48
C ALA A 124 13.59 10.62 0.81
N ASN A 125 13.14 10.43 2.06
CA ASN A 125 12.51 9.20 2.53
C ASN A 125 10.98 9.20 2.30
N ALA A 126 10.36 10.39 2.29
CA ALA A 126 8.91 10.53 2.32
C ALA A 126 8.37 11.59 1.35
N PHE A 127 7.20 11.31 0.75
CA PHE A 127 6.63 12.09 -0.33
C PHE A 127 5.13 12.33 -0.15
N TYR A 128 4.67 13.49 -0.63
CA TYR A 128 3.27 13.77 -0.84
C TYR A 128 2.82 13.32 -2.24
N ASP A 129 1.52 13.11 -2.37
CA ASP A 129 0.89 12.83 -3.66
C ASP A 129 0.78 14.09 -4.54
N GLU A 130 0.67 15.25 -3.88
CA GLU A 130 0.52 16.60 -4.44
C GLU A 130 1.86 17.36 -4.42
N GLU A 131 2.03 18.31 -5.34
CA GLU A 131 3.17 19.24 -5.35
C GLU A 131 2.98 20.36 -4.32
N LYS A 132 3.19 20.03 -3.03
CA LYS A 132 3.09 20.99 -1.92
C LYS A 132 4.32 20.98 -1.01
N LEU A 133 4.54 22.10 -0.33
CA LEU A 133 5.43 22.15 0.84
C LEU A 133 4.63 21.76 2.09
N GLY A 134 5.23 20.93 2.94
CA GLY A 134 4.59 20.38 4.13
C GLY A 134 5.11 20.92 5.45
N VAL A 135 4.85 20.16 6.51
CA VAL A 135 5.23 20.50 7.88
C VAL A 135 6.75 20.58 8.10
N HIS A 136 7.54 19.87 7.28
CA HIS A 136 9.01 19.88 7.32
C HIS A 136 9.65 20.92 6.38
N ALA A 137 8.87 21.86 5.81
CA ALA A 137 9.37 22.83 4.84
C ALA A 137 10.48 23.75 5.38
N LEU A 138 10.62 23.86 6.71
CA LEU A 138 11.62 24.70 7.37
C LEU A 138 12.86 23.92 7.86
N ASP A 139 12.95 22.63 7.56
CA ASP A 139 14.15 21.84 7.86
C ASP A 139 15.37 22.46 7.13
N LEU A 140 16.54 22.40 7.76
CA LEU A 140 17.79 22.97 7.24
C LEU A 140 18.39 22.10 6.12
N THR A 141 17.65 21.95 5.03
CA THR A 141 17.97 21.11 3.87
C THR A 141 17.25 21.63 2.63
N GLN A 142 17.58 21.10 1.45
CA GLN A 142 16.92 21.50 0.20
C GLN A 142 15.55 20.83 0.09
N MET A 143 14.52 21.44 0.68
CA MET A 143 13.14 20.96 0.54
C MET A 143 12.56 21.33 -0.84
N LEU A 144 11.82 20.38 -1.43
CA LEU A 144 11.13 20.54 -2.71
C LEU A 144 9.62 20.31 -2.52
N PRO A 145 8.74 20.98 -3.29
CA PRO A 145 7.33 20.61 -3.34
C PRO A 145 7.15 19.13 -3.70
N GLY A 146 6.27 18.43 -2.97
CA GLY A 146 6.08 16.98 -3.11
C GLY A 146 6.97 16.13 -2.21
N VAL A 147 7.99 16.70 -1.56
CA VAL A 147 8.78 16.03 -0.51
C VAL A 147 8.13 16.29 0.85
N HIS A 148 7.74 15.22 1.54
CA HIS A 148 7.22 15.31 2.91
C HIS A 148 8.35 15.48 3.92
N GLU A 149 9.37 14.62 3.84
CA GLU A 149 10.55 14.64 4.71
C GLU A 149 11.78 14.26 3.88
N ARG A 150 12.93 14.89 4.20
CA ARG A 150 14.19 14.71 3.47
C ARG A 150 15.30 14.13 4.36
N LYS A 151 14.99 13.05 5.08
CA LYS A 151 16.01 12.27 5.79
C LYS A 151 16.59 11.23 4.84
N TRP A 152 17.88 11.33 4.60
CA TRP A 152 18.56 10.37 3.75
C TRP A 152 18.70 9.02 4.43
N GLU A 153 18.00 8.03 3.88
CA GLU A 153 17.95 6.66 4.37
C GLU A 153 18.29 5.71 3.22
N VAL A 154 19.40 4.97 3.33
CA VAL A 154 19.88 4.09 2.24
C VAL A 154 18.79 3.10 1.81
N ASP A 155 18.01 2.59 2.75
CA ASP A 155 16.94 1.63 2.47
C ASP A 155 15.78 2.23 1.68
N SER A 156 15.58 3.56 1.69
CA SER A 156 14.56 4.22 0.88
C SER A 156 14.76 4.01 -0.62
N LEU A 157 15.99 3.75 -1.08
CA LEU A 157 16.26 3.34 -2.46
C LEU A 157 16.25 1.82 -2.65
N ILE A 158 16.55 1.04 -1.61
CA ILE A 158 16.59 -0.43 -1.69
C ILE A 158 15.18 -1.01 -1.78
N TYR A 159 14.24 -0.51 -0.98
CA TYR A 159 12.87 -1.02 -0.91
C TYR A 159 12.14 -0.96 -2.27
N PRO A 160 12.10 0.18 -2.99
CA PRO A 160 11.52 0.25 -4.33
C PRO A 160 12.12 -0.73 -5.34
N ILE A 161 13.46 -0.90 -5.31
CA ILE A 161 14.15 -1.86 -6.20
C ILE A 161 13.75 -3.30 -5.84
N ALA A 162 13.72 -3.63 -4.54
CA ALA A 162 13.29 -4.94 -4.07
C ALA A 162 11.82 -5.22 -4.46
N LEU A 163 10.94 -4.22 -4.37
CA LEU A 163 9.55 -4.33 -4.79
C LEU A 163 9.43 -4.63 -6.28
N ALA A 164 10.12 -3.86 -7.13
CA ALA A 164 10.08 -4.05 -8.58
C ALA A 164 10.60 -5.44 -8.99
N ILE A 165 11.71 -5.89 -8.39
CA ILE A 165 12.26 -7.24 -8.63
C ILE A 165 11.31 -8.32 -8.12
N GLY A 166 10.74 -8.15 -6.93
CA GLY A 166 9.78 -9.09 -6.34
C GLY A 166 8.54 -9.24 -7.22
N PHE A 167 7.95 -8.11 -7.64
CA PHE A 167 6.83 -8.06 -8.55
C PHE A 167 7.15 -8.78 -9.87
N TRP A 168 8.22 -8.38 -10.57
CA TRP A 168 8.63 -8.99 -11.83
C TRP A 168 8.82 -10.51 -11.72
N LYS A 169 9.51 -10.99 -10.67
CA LYS A 169 9.72 -12.44 -10.44
C LYS A 169 8.42 -13.20 -10.16
N THR A 170 7.43 -12.54 -9.54
CA THR A 170 6.16 -13.18 -9.20
C THR A 170 5.18 -13.20 -10.37
N THR A 171 5.11 -12.13 -11.17
CA THR A 171 4.10 -11.96 -12.22
C THR A 171 4.61 -12.22 -13.62
N ASN A 172 5.94 -12.19 -13.85
CA ASN A 172 6.58 -12.12 -15.16
C ASN A 172 6.17 -10.88 -15.99
N ASN A 173 5.63 -9.85 -15.34
CA ASN A 173 5.32 -8.57 -15.96
C ASN A 173 6.60 -7.72 -16.02
N SER A 174 7.09 -7.47 -17.24
CA SER A 174 8.37 -6.81 -17.54
C SER A 174 8.20 -5.35 -17.93
#